data_AF-A0A354X5E6-F1
#
_entry.id   AF-A0A354X5E6-F1
#
_cell.length_a   1.000
_cell.length_b   1.000
_cell.length_c   1.000
_cell.angle_alpha   90.00
_cell.angle_beta   90.00
_cell.angle_gamma   90.00
#
_symmetry.space_group_name_H-M   'P 1'
#
loop_
_entity.id
_entity.type
_entity.pdbx_description
1 polymer ?
#
loop_
_entity_poly.entity_id
_entity_poly.type
_entity_poly.pdbx_seq_one_letter_code
_entity_poly.pdbx_strand_id
1 'polypeptide(L)' 'RLEMDASGRILLPKRYLQIAGIQSDVRFLGVDETIEIWAKEKLETPLVDPAEFSQKMQGLME' A
#
# COMPACT_ATOMS: atom_id res chain seq x y z
N ARG A 1 -15.20 8.53 7.92
CA ARG A 1 -15.56 8.61 6.49
C ARG A 1 -14.57 9.56 5.83
N LEU A 2 -13.99 9.18 4.69
CA LEU A 2 -13.21 10.08 3.84
C LEU A 2 -14.15 10.59 2.75
N GLU A 3 -14.09 11.89 2.47
CA GLU A 3 -14.87 12.52 1.41
C GLU A 3 -13.91 13.03 0.33
N MET A 4 -14.36 12.92 -0.91
CA MET A 4 -13.65 13.46 -2.06
C MET A 4 -14.13 14.88 -2.32
N ASP A 5 -13.21 15.78 -2.64
CA ASP A 5 -13.58 17.09 -3.14
C ASP A 5 -14.02 17.03 -4.61
N ALA A 6 -14.47 18.18 -5.14
CA ALA A 6 -14.92 18.29 -6.52
C ALA A 6 -13.82 18.00 -7.57
N SER A 7 -12.55 18.00 -7.16
CA SER A 7 -11.40 17.66 -8.02
C SER A 7 -10.98 16.19 -7.86
N GLY A 8 -11.73 15.39 -7.10
CA GLY A 8 -11.42 13.99 -6.84
C GLY A 8 -10.27 13.77 -5.86
N ARG A 9 -9.88 14.79 -5.10
CA ARG A 9 -8.81 14.67 -4.09
C ARG A 9 -9.39 14.22 -2.77
N ILE A 10 -8.58 13.46 -2.02
CA ILE A 10 -8.90 12.99 -0.68
C ILE A 10 -7.85 13.52 0.29
N LEU A 11 -8.30 14.06 1.42
CA LEU A 11 -7.40 14.51 2.48
C LEU A 11 -7.04 13.34 3.41
N LEU A 12 -5.79 12.87 3.34
CA LEU A 12 -5.29 11.86 4.29
C LEU A 12 -4.86 12.52 5.60
N PRO A 13 -5.39 12.08 6.77
CA PRO A 13 -4.95 12.60 8.04
C PRO A 13 -3.45 12.38 8.27
N LYS A 14 -2.74 13.43 8.74
CA LYS A 14 -1.29 13.43 8.95
C LYS A 14 -0.78 12.25 9.78
N ARG A 15 -1.55 11.83 10.79
CA ARG A 15 -1.21 10.68 11.64
C ARG A 15 -1.03 9.39 10.83
N TYR A 16 -1.87 9.15 9.82
CA TYR A 16 -1.76 7.95 8.98
C TYR A 16 -0.57 8.02 8.03
N LEU A 17 -0.28 9.19 7.47
CA LEU A 17 0.94 9.41 6.66
C LEU A 17 2.20 9.10 7.49
N GLN A 18 2.26 9.55 8.73
CA GLN A 18 3.38 9.29 9.65
C GLN A 18 3.53 7.80 9.97
N ILE A 19 2.44 7.10 10.29
CA ILE A 19 2.45 5.65 10.57
C ILE A 19 2.89 4.87 9.32
N ALA A 20 2.41 5.26 8.14
CA ALA A 20 2.78 4.63 6.88
C ALA A 20 4.22 4.96 6.43
N GLY A 21 4.83 6.01 6.99
CA GLY A 21 6.16 6.50 6.61
C GLY A 21 6.17 7.29 5.29
N ILE A 22 5.03 7.86 4.89
CA ILE A 22 4.88 8.65 3.66
C ILE A 22 5.35 10.08 3.92
N GLN A 23 6.29 10.58 3.09
CA GLN A 23 6.79 11.96 3.18
C GLN A 23 6.23 12.85 2.07
N SER A 24 6.56 12.56 0.81
CA SER A 24 6.14 13.33 -0.37
C SER A 24 5.37 12.47 -1.36
N ASP A 25 5.91 11.29 -1.66
CA ASP A 25 5.45 10.45 -2.75
C ASP A 25 4.66 9.24 -2.24
N VAL A 26 3.56 8.95 -2.93
CA VAL A 26 2.73 7.79 -2.67
C VAL A 26 2.68 6.88 -3.89
N ARG A 27 2.56 5.58 -3.65
CA ARG A 27 2.20 4.59 -4.68
C ARG A 27 0.85 3.98 -4.32
N PHE A 28 -0.04 3.95 -5.31
CA PHE A 28 -1.34 3.27 -5.19
C PHE A 28 -1.21 1.84 -5.73
N LEU A 29 -1.79 0.89 -4.99
CA LEU A 29 -1.92 -0.50 -5.39
C LEU A 29 -3.40 -0.87 -5.36
N GLY A 30 -3.93 -1.36 -6.48
CA GLY A 30 -5.25 -1.96 -6.52
C GLY A 30 -5.15 -3.40 -6.02
N VAL A 31 -5.90 -3.73 -4.96
CA VAL A 31 -5.95 -5.06 -4.36
C VAL A 31 -7.42 -5.44 -4.21
N ASP A 32 -7.90 -6.19 -5.19
CA ASP A 32 -9.30 -6.64 -5.29
C ASP A 32 -10.29 -5.46 -5.22
N GLU A 33 -11.14 -5.39 -4.21
CA GLU A 33 -12.11 -4.30 -4.00
C GLU A 33 -11.53 -3.07 -3.28
N THR A 34 -10.23 -3.08 -2.98
CA THR A 34 -9.57 -2.03 -2.19
C THR A 34 -8.42 -1.36 -2.93
N ILE A 35 -8.10 -0.14 -2.51
CA ILE A 35 -6.88 0.55 -2.94
C ILE A 35 -6.01 0.72 -1.69
N GLU A 36 -4.78 0.24 -1.78
CA GLU A 36 -3.75 0.46 -0.79
C GLU A 36 -2.88 1.67 -1.15
N ILE A 37 -2.46 2.42 -0.14
CA ILE A 37 -1.60 3.60 -0.28
C ILE A 37 -0.31 3.34 0.48
N TRP A 38 0.80 3.35 -0.25
CA TRP A 38 2.12 3.04 0.27
C TRP A 38 3.07 4.22 0.11
N ALA A 39 4.06 4.32 1.00
CA ALA A 39 5.26 5.13 0.74
C ALA A 39 5.98 4.52 -0.47
N LYS A 40 6.33 5.36 -1.44
CA LYS A 40 6.88 4.92 -2.73
C LYS A 40 8.11 4.03 -2.55
N GLU A 41 8.98 4.40 -1.61
CA GLU A 41 10.27 3.78 -1.32
C GLU A 41 10.10 2.34 -0.79
N LYS A 42 8.99 2.05 -0.09
CA LYS A 42 8.71 0.71 0.46
C LYS A 42 8.43 -0.34 -0.61
N LEU A 43 8.13 0.09 -1.84
CA LEU A 43 7.81 -0.78 -2.97
C LEU A 43 8.89 -0.75 -4.05
N GLU A 44 10.08 -0.23 -3.73
CA GLU A 44 11.26 -0.32 -4.61
C GLU A 44 11.95 -1.68 -4.49
N THR A 45 11.80 -2.34 -3.34
CA THR A 45 12.27 -3.71 -3.10
C THR A 45 11.09 -4.65 -2.88
N PRO A 46 11.25 -5.97 -3.13
CA PRO A 46 10.25 -6.96 -2.76
C PRO A 46 9.86 -6.83 -1.28
N LEU A 47 8.55 -6.87 -1.00
CA LEU A 47 8.01 -6.76 0.36
C LEU A 47 8.33 -7.98 1.25
N VAL A 48 8.60 -9.10 0.59
CA VAL A 48 8.94 -10.38 1.20
C VAL A 48 10.08 -10.97 0.42
N ASP A 49 10.92 -11.74 1.11
CA ASP A 49 11.97 -12.49 0.45
C ASP A 49 11.35 -13.44 -0.60
N PRO A 50 11.90 -13.52 -1.82
CA PRO A 50 11.33 -14.35 -2.89
C PRO A 50 11.19 -15.84 -2.52
N ALA A 51 12.12 -16.38 -1.71
CA ALA A 51 12.05 -17.77 -1.28
C ALA A 51 10.94 -17.96 -0.24
N GLU A 52 10.83 -17.03 0.73
CA GLU A 52 9.73 -17.04 1.70
C GLU A 52 8.36 -16.93 1.01
N PHE A 53 8.24 -16.03 0.04
CA PHE A 53 7.01 -15.85 -0.73
C PHE A 53 6.61 -17.15 -1.46
N SER A 54 7.57 -17.78 -2.13
CA SER A 54 7.35 -19.04 -2.87
C SER A 54 6.88 -20.17 -1.94
N GLN A 55 7.48 -20.29 -0.75
CA GLN A 55 7.09 -21.27 0.25
C GLN A 55 5.65 -21.04 0.75
N LYS A 56 5.29 -19.79 1.05
CA LYS A 56 3.93 -19.45 1.50
C LYS A 56 2.88 -19.69 0.42
N MET A 57 3.20 -19.44 -0.85
CA MET A 57 2.29 -19.71 -1.96
C MET A 57 2.02 -21.21 -2.15
N GLN A 58 3.06 -22.06 -2.04
CA GLN A 58 2.88 -23.50 -2.13
C GLN A 58 1.95 -24.03 -1.02
N GLY A 59 2.12 -23.58 0.22
CA GLY A 59 1.26 -23.99 1.34
C GLY A 59 -0.19 -23.50 1.26
N LEU A 60 -0.53 -22.57 0.36
CA LEU A 60 -1.91 -22.14 0.09
C LEU A 60 -2.57 -22.94 -1.04
N MET A 61 -1.78 -23.66 -1.84
CA MET A 61 -2.26 -24.50 -2.95
C MET A 61 -2.55 -25.95 -2.53
N GLU A 62 -2.16 -26.33 -1.31
CA GLU A 62 -2.50 -27.59 -0.63
C GLU A 62 -3.78 -27.46 0.20
#